data_AF-A0AAN6V9G9-F1
#
_entry.id   AF-A0AAN6V9G9-F1
#
_cell.length_a   1.000
_cell.length_b   1.000
_cell.length_c   1.000
_cell.angle_alpha   90.00
_cell.angle_beta   90.00
_cell.angle_gamma   90.00
#
_symmetry.space_group_name_H-M   'P 1'
#
loop_
_entity.id
_entity.type
_entity.pdbx_description
1 polymer ?
#
loop_
_entity_poly.entity_id
_entity_poly.type
_entity_poly.pdbx_seq_one_letter_code
_entity_poly.pdbx_strand_id
1 'polypeptide(L)'
;MAPLRTAAAFAAVVLAAHVQATEVPLPPCLDPFQPFVYSGCFQETSNTQLLPYRSPSTPDNMTVEECVAECKGNGYRYAGLVYYGVCYCGQTVNGPQVDETQCNLPCKGNETETCGGNGIFSVYSDPTFLPVEDVTIEDYHALGCWTDDSSMGRALVYRQDQVASASLTTKSCLQACRDGGYPFAGTEFGGECYCGVVIGNDTYTAPAEDCSIPCNGDSTEICGGRGRLNLFVAHELQSLEPCGYEPPVSSSTTTASTSTTTPPPETSTTVTVTTTTKATTTTSSVCTTTTVIPPTCEYKCGKWCSSPLPDWDDVKTCKHAWSNCAVQVASCFKGAGWPDVLDCFDFGAWCGDVATYCDSNPRGGCFKGDFWGKKPPKPGHGNPPKTVTVTTACPTTTATKTTTTTKATTATTTPTQCPIPTPTNICIQPSSKLYNYGPGHPVGGIALPIVTCNDLAADWPAYPFKGYTDPDSRRCKKYPRNQCTNACADACREQYEDCVDVYAQGCKTKPTGWWVRGRGVAAEERGERGMDFSPVQRRTLLGWGDDYTGAVVKCRAQYADCLSENRGVTGAGKCPKFGGW
;
A
#
# COMPACT_ATOMS: atom_id res chain seq x y z
N MET A 1 48.30 -49.24 45.61
CA MET A 1 48.76 -48.80 44.27
C MET A 1 47.54 -48.36 43.46
N ALA A 2 47.73 -47.37 42.60
CA ALA A 2 46.76 -46.48 41.93
C ALA A 2 45.78 -47.18 40.92
N PRO A 3 44.89 -46.46 40.18
CA PRO A 3 43.47 -46.35 40.49
C PRO A 3 42.50 -46.72 39.32
N LEU A 4 41.20 -46.64 39.59
CA LEU A 4 40.09 -46.70 38.63
C LEU A 4 40.28 -45.76 37.42
N ARG A 5 40.01 -46.28 36.21
CA ARG A 5 39.57 -45.47 35.05
C ARG A 5 38.42 -46.18 34.33
N THR A 6 37.20 -45.76 34.65
CA THR A 6 35.99 -46.01 33.88
C THR A 6 36.03 -45.18 32.60
N ALA A 7 35.83 -45.85 31.46
CA ALA A 7 35.55 -45.20 30.20
C ALA A 7 34.07 -44.76 30.19
N ALA A 8 33.84 -43.45 30.11
CA ALA A 8 32.53 -42.89 29.79
C ALA A 8 32.68 -42.11 28.48
N ALA A 9 32.32 -42.75 27.38
CA ALA A 9 32.05 -42.06 26.13
C ALA A 9 30.67 -41.39 26.27
N PHE A 10 30.66 -40.09 26.58
CA PHE A 10 29.45 -39.29 26.45
C PHE A 10 29.24 -38.99 24.97
N ALA A 11 28.31 -39.71 24.36
CA ALA A 11 27.72 -39.31 23.10
C ALA A 11 26.93 -38.02 23.34
N ALA A 12 27.47 -36.88 22.90
CA ALA A 12 26.72 -35.65 22.81
C ALA A 12 25.71 -35.81 21.66
N VAL A 13 24.48 -36.19 22.01
CA VAL A 13 23.33 -36.04 21.11
C VAL A 13 23.06 -34.54 21.04
N VAL A 14 23.67 -33.87 20.06
CA VAL A 14 23.26 -32.54 19.65
C VAL A 14 21.89 -32.70 19.00
N LEU A 15 20.83 -32.46 19.78
CA LEU A 15 19.53 -32.11 19.22
C LEU A 15 19.71 -30.77 18.52
N ALA A 16 20.14 -30.81 17.26
CA ALA A 16 19.87 -29.72 16.33
C ALA A 16 18.34 -29.66 16.23
N ALA A 17 17.74 -28.74 16.99
CA ALA A 17 16.40 -28.27 16.69
C ALA A 17 16.48 -27.82 15.23
N HIS A 18 15.93 -28.64 14.33
CA HIS A 18 15.70 -28.21 12.96
C HIS A 18 14.67 -27.11 13.11
N VAL A 19 15.14 -25.86 13.08
CA VAL A 19 14.27 -24.71 12.83
C VAL A 19 13.75 -24.96 11.42
N GLN A 20 12.59 -25.59 11.32
CA GLN A 20 11.88 -25.66 10.05
C GLN A 20 11.62 -24.20 9.67
N ALA A 21 12.27 -23.74 8.60
CA ALA A 21 12.00 -22.45 8.02
C ALA A 21 10.52 -22.46 7.60
N THR A 22 9.68 -21.76 8.36
CA THR A 22 8.29 -21.53 7.96
C THR A 22 8.30 -20.37 6.99
N GLU A 23 8.04 -20.65 5.71
CA GLU A 23 7.64 -19.59 4.79
C GLU A 23 6.40 -18.92 5.39
N VAL A 24 6.53 -17.66 5.82
CA VAL A 24 5.36 -16.88 6.23
C VAL A 24 4.69 -16.44 4.92
N PRO A 25 3.55 -17.05 4.55
CA PRO A 25 2.91 -16.79 3.27
C PRO A 25 2.49 -15.33 3.21
N LEU A 26 2.87 -14.63 2.13
CA LEU A 26 2.27 -13.35 1.79
C LEU A 26 0.82 -13.57 1.35
N PRO A 27 -0.08 -12.59 1.56
CA PRO A 27 -1.45 -12.72 1.11
C PRO A 27 -1.55 -12.85 -0.42
N PRO A 28 -2.63 -13.45 -0.95
CA PRO A 28 -2.86 -13.50 -2.37
C PRO A 28 -3.01 -12.11 -2.98
N CYS A 29 -2.71 -11.98 -4.27
CA CYS A 29 -2.87 -10.73 -4.99
C CYS A 29 -4.35 -10.41 -5.21
N LEU A 30 -4.81 -9.31 -4.63
CA LEU A 30 -6.21 -8.86 -4.72
C LEU A 30 -6.43 -7.76 -5.76
N ASP A 31 -5.36 -7.16 -6.26
CA ASP A 31 -5.41 -6.14 -7.30
C ASP A 31 -5.46 -6.81 -8.69
N PRO A 32 -6.03 -6.17 -9.72
CA PRO A 32 -6.00 -6.72 -11.07
C PRO A 32 -4.55 -6.92 -11.52
N PHE A 33 -4.20 -8.14 -11.93
CA PHE A 33 -2.90 -8.46 -12.52
C PHE A 33 -3.09 -9.16 -13.86
N GLN A 34 -2.04 -9.14 -14.69
CA GLN A 34 -2.05 -9.90 -15.94
C GLN A 34 -2.24 -11.39 -15.64
N PRO A 35 -3.30 -12.05 -16.16
CA PRO A 35 -3.57 -13.44 -15.84
C PRO A 35 -2.40 -14.34 -16.24
N PHE A 36 -2.11 -15.33 -15.40
CA PHE A 36 -1.12 -16.34 -15.74
C PHE A 36 -1.60 -17.14 -16.95
N VAL A 37 -0.65 -17.60 -17.74
CA VAL A 37 -0.89 -18.35 -18.98
C VAL A 37 -0.65 -19.83 -18.72
N TYR A 38 -1.59 -20.69 -19.12
CA TYR A 38 -1.42 -22.14 -19.02
C TYR A 38 -0.18 -22.60 -19.80
N SER A 39 0.71 -23.30 -19.11
CA SER A 39 2.01 -23.75 -19.63
C SER A 39 2.03 -25.25 -19.96
N GLY A 40 1.02 -26.01 -19.53
CA GLY A 40 0.88 -27.43 -19.82
C GLY A 40 0.80 -28.33 -18.58
N CYS A 41 0.75 -29.64 -18.84
CA CYS A 41 0.80 -30.68 -17.81
C CYS A 41 2.21 -31.13 -17.49
N PHE A 42 2.55 -31.19 -16.20
CA PHE A 42 3.89 -31.60 -15.76
C PHE A 42 3.83 -32.68 -14.69
N GLN A 43 4.76 -33.63 -14.78
CA GLN A 43 4.86 -34.71 -13.81
C GLN A 43 5.97 -34.43 -12.80
N GLU A 44 5.66 -34.65 -11.53
CA GLU A 44 6.66 -34.65 -10.47
C GLU A 44 7.50 -35.94 -10.52
N THR A 45 8.83 -35.81 -10.42
CA THR A 45 9.73 -36.97 -10.40
C THR A 45 10.13 -37.33 -8.97
N SER A 46 10.46 -38.59 -8.72
CA SER A 46 10.58 -39.17 -7.37
C SER A 46 11.58 -38.49 -6.42
N ASN A 47 12.43 -37.60 -6.93
CA ASN A 47 13.50 -36.94 -6.17
C ASN A 47 13.45 -35.41 -6.23
N THR A 48 12.48 -34.80 -6.92
CA THR A 48 12.39 -33.34 -7.06
C THR A 48 10.96 -32.88 -6.89
N GLN A 49 10.73 -32.01 -5.92
CA GLN A 49 9.46 -31.31 -5.80
C GLN A 49 9.27 -30.45 -7.05
N LEU A 50 8.15 -30.59 -7.76
CA LEU A 50 7.94 -29.88 -9.03
C LEU A 50 7.94 -28.35 -8.83
N LEU A 51 7.17 -27.91 -7.85
CA LEU A 51 7.04 -26.53 -7.37
C LEU A 51 7.20 -26.53 -5.85
N PRO A 52 8.20 -25.84 -5.29
CA PRO A 52 8.64 -26.05 -3.91
C PRO A 52 7.72 -25.40 -2.86
N TYR A 53 7.00 -24.33 -3.21
CA TYR A 53 6.11 -23.66 -2.28
C TYR A 53 4.73 -24.31 -2.32
N ARG A 54 4.25 -24.80 -1.17
CA ARG A 54 2.87 -25.27 -1.04
C ARG A 54 2.01 -24.19 -0.40
N SER A 55 0.93 -23.83 -1.07
CA SER A 55 -0.08 -22.93 -0.53
C SER A 55 -0.63 -23.42 0.83
N PRO A 56 -0.81 -22.52 1.83
CA PRO A 56 -1.58 -22.82 3.03
C PRO A 56 -3.09 -22.97 2.79
N SER A 57 -3.59 -22.54 1.63
CA SER A 57 -5.01 -22.58 1.29
C SER A 57 -5.53 -24.02 1.18
N THR A 58 -6.78 -24.24 1.57
CA THR A 58 -7.39 -25.57 1.50
C THR A 58 -7.87 -25.84 0.07
N PRO A 59 -7.79 -27.10 -0.40
CA PRO A 59 -8.25 -27.43 -1.75
C PRO A 59 -9.79 -27.38 -1.88
N ASP A 60 -10.55 -27.26 -0.79
CA ASP A 60 -12.01 -27.47 -0.81
C ASP A 60 -12.81 -26.46 -1.63
N ASN A 61 -12.25 -25.28 -1.90
CA ASN A 61 -12.85 -24.26 -2.75
C ASN A 61 -11.87 -23.73 -3.82
N MET A 62 -10.77 -24.44 -4.08
CA MET A 62 -9.71 -23.93 -4.95
C MET A 62 -10.17 -23.80 -6.40
N THR A 63 -9.85 -22.65 -7.02
CA THR A 63 -9.93 -22.41 -8.47
C THR A 63 -8.54 -22.11 -9.04
N VAL A 64 -8.42 -22.06 -10.36
CA VAL A 64 -7.19 -21.62 -11.03
C VAL A 64 -6.84 -20.19 -10.59
N GLU A 65 -7.82 -19.29 -10.56
CA GLU A 65 -7.66 -17.88 -10.20
C GLU A 65 -7.14 -17.69 -8.77
N GLU A 66 -7.67 -18.47 -7.82
CA GLU A 66 -7.23 -18.42 -6.43
C GLU A 66 -5.75 -18.79 -6.31
N CYS A 67 -5.31 -19.86 -6.99
CA CYS A 67 -3.93 -20.29 -6.94
C CYS A 67 -2.97 -19.33 -7.64
N VAL A 68 -3.31 -18.83 -8.84
CA VAL A 68 -2.45 -17.86 -9.54
C VAL A 68 -2.38 -16.53 -8.79
N ALA A 69 -3.46 -16.10 -8.14
CA ALA A 69 -3.44 -14.91 -7.28
C ALA A 69 -2.51 -15.11 -6.07
N GLU A 70 -2.53 -16.29 -5.46
CA GLU A 70 -1.64 -16.61 -4.35
C GLU A 70 -0.17 -16.61 -4.77
N CYS A 71 0.16 -17.27 -5.89
CA CYS A 71 1.51 -17.30 -6.41
C CYS A 71 1.99 -15.90 -6.85
N LYS A 72 1.13 -15.09 -7.47
CA LYS A 72 1.42 -13.69 -7.81
C LYS A 72 1.69 -12.84 -6.58
N GLY A 73 0.86 -12.98 -5.54
CA GLY A 73 1.01 -12.26 -4.27
C GLY A 73 2.31 -12.62 -3.53
N ASN A 74 2.78 -13.85 -3.71
CA ASN A 74 4.04 -14.34 -3.14
C ASN A 74 5.25 -14.17 -4.09
N GLY A 75 5.08 -13.53 -5.25
CA GLY A 75 6.18 -13.21 -6.18
C GLY A 75 6.74 -14.40 -6.97
N TYR A 76 5.97 -15.49 -7.10
CA TYR A 76 6.37 -16.67 -7.86
C TYR A 76 6.00 -16.56 -9.35
N ARG A 77 6.92 -17.00 -10.22
CA ARG A 77 6.72 -17.06 -11.67
C ARG A 77 5.73 -18.12 -12.11
N TYR A 78 5.65 -19.23 -11.39
CA TYR A 78 4.78 -20.35 -11.73
C TYR A 78 3.79 -20.66 -10.61
N ALA A 79 2.58 -21.00 -11.02
CA ALA A 79 1.54 -21.60 -10.20
C ALA A 79 1.24 -23.00 -10.73
N GLY A 80 0.95 -23.95 -9.86
CA GLY A 80 0.60 -25.31 -10.25
C GLY A 80 -0.48 -25.89 -9.37
N LEU A 81 -1.45 -26.53 -10.01
CA LEU A 81 -2.55 -27.20 -9.32
C LEU A 81 -2.45 -28.71 -9.54
N VAL A 82 -2.55 -29.47 -8.45
CA VAL A 82 -2.55 -30.94 -8.46
C VAL A 82 -3.73 -31.46 -7.66
N TYR A 83 -4.24 -32.65 -8.02
CA TYR A 83 -5.23 -33.39 -7.24
C TYR A 83 -6.43 -32.55 -6.76
N TYR A 84 -7.24 -32.07 -7.71
CA TYR A 84 -8.45 -31.26 -7.48
C TYR A 84 -8.22 -29.85 -6.92
N GLY A 85 -6.98 -29.36 -6.90
CA GLY A 85 -6.68 -27.97 -6.53
C GLY A 85 -5.84 -27.82 -5.26
N VAL A 86 -4.88 -28.70 -5.03
CA VAL A 86 -3.77 -28.38 -4.13
C VAL A 86 -2.84 -27.44 -4.87
N CYS A 87 -2.73 -26.20 -4.39
CA CYS A 87 -1.95 -25.14 -5.02
C CYS A 87 -0.47 -25.19 -4.58
N TYR A 88 0.41 -25.06 -5.56
CA TYR A 88 1.85 -24.88 -5.37
C TYR A 88 2.37 -23.74 -6.23
N CYS A 89 3.46 -23.12 -5.80
CA CYS A 89 4.14 -22.05 -6.52
C CYS A 89 5.65 -22.32 -6.63
N GLY A 90 6.31 -21.69 -7.60
CA GLY A 90 7.75 -21.85 -7.79
C GLY A 90 8.35 -20.88 -8.80
N GLN A 91 9.67 -20.79 -8.83
CA GLN A 91 10.40 -20.02 -9.84
C GLN A 91 10.82 -20.85 -11.06
N THR A 92 10.84 -22.17 -10.93
CA THR A 92 11.10 -23.11 -12.03
C THR A 92 10.12 -24.28 -11.97
N VAL A 93 9.97 -24.98 -13.09
CA VAL A 93 9.16 -26.20 -13.20
C VAL A 93 10.11 -27.39 -13.33
N ASN A 94 10.33 -28.13 -12.23
CA ASN A 94 11.39 -29.15 -12.14
C ASN A 94 10.89 -30.55 -12.50
N GLY A 95 10.37 -30.72 -13.73
CA GLY A 95 9.84 -31.99 -14.19
C GLY A 95 9.49 -32.00 -15.68
N PRO A 96 9.34 -33.19 -16.28
CA PRO A 96 8.98 -33.30 -17.69
C PRO A 96 7.54 -32.86 -17.93
N GLN A 97 7.31 -32.22 -19.07
CA GLN A 97 5.97 -32.02 -19.61
C GLN A 97 5.41 -33.38 -20.06
N VAL A 98 4.14 -33.62 -19.78
CA VAL A 98 3.44 -34.85 -20.11
C VAL A 98 2.18 -34.56 -20.95
N ASP A 99 1.48 -35.61 -21.36
CA ASP A 99 0.28 -35.46 -22.18
C ASP A 99 -0.85 -34.74 -21.42
N GLU A 100 -1.52 -33.81 -22.10
CA GLU A 100 -2.60 -32.99 -21.54
C GLU A 100 -3.75 -33.83 -20.95
N THR A 101 -3.96 -35.04 -21.47
CA THR A 101 -4.99 -35.96 -20.95
C THR A 101 -4.73 -36.41 -19.50
N GLN A 102 -3.51 -36.19 -18.98
CA GLN A 102 -3.14 -36.52 -17.61
C GLN A 102 -3.50 -35.42 -16.60
N CYS A 103 -3.75 -34.17 -17.03
CA CYS A 103 -4.44 -33.17 -16.20
C CYS A 103 -5.92 -33.15 -16.56
N ASN A 104 -6.69 -34.02 -15.92
CA ASN A 104 -8.11 -34.17 -16.21
C ASN A 104 -8.99 -34.08 -14.96
N LEU A 105 -8.41 -33.74 -13.81
CA LEU A 105 -9.16 -33.58 -12.58
C LEU A 105 -9.74 -32.16 -12.52
N PRO A 106 -11.05 -32.02 -12.26
CA PRO A 106 -11.67 -30.72 -12.12
C PRO A 106 -11.20 -30.02 -10.85
N CYS A 107 -11.24 -28.70 -10.84
CA CYS A 107 -11.05 -27.92 -9.62
C CYS A 107 -12.25 -28.11 -8.67
N LYS A 108 -11.98 -28.24 -7.37
CA LYS A 108 -13.05 -28.36 -6.36
C LYS A 108 -13.91 -27.10 -6.24
N GLY A 109 -13.32 -25.91 -6.39
CA GLY A 109 -14.04 -24.63 -6.35
C GLY A 109 -14.82 -24.33 -7.63
N ASN A 110 -14.38 -24.88 -8.77
CA ASN A 110 -15.03 -24.73 -10.06
C ASN A 110 -14.83 -25.95 -10.96
N GLU A 111 -15.86 -26.79 -11.09
CA GLU A 111 -15.78 -28.02 -11.88
C GLU A 111 -15.60 -27.80 -13.39
N THR A 112 -15.71 -26.55 -13.86
CA THR A 112 -15.46 -26.19 -15.28
C THR A 112 -13.98 -25.96 -15.59
N GLU A 113 -13.13 -25.86 -14.57
CA GLU A 113 -11.68 -25.67 -14.68
C GLU A 113 -10.92 -26.97 -14.41
N THR A 114 -9.67 -27.04 -14.89
CA THR A 114 -8.78 -28.20 -14.71
C THR A 114 -7.69 -27.88 -13.68
N CYS A 115 -7.59 -28.72 -12.66
CA CYS A 115 -6.69 -28.59 -11.51
C CYS A 115 -5.73 -29.79 -11.40
N GLY A 116 -5.06 -30.11 -12.50
CA GLY A 116 -4.07 -31.17 -12.58
C GLY A 116 -4.66 -32.59 -12.64
N GLY A 117 -3.87 -33.54 -12.18
CA GLY A 117 -4.12 -34.98 -12.18
C GLY A 117 -3.65 -35.63 -10.87
N ASN A 118 -3.62 -36.96 -10.84
CA ASN A 118 -3.08 -37.70 -9.70
C ASN A 118 -1.54 -37.67 -9.74
N GLY A 119 -0.92 -36.71 -9.05
CA GLY A 119 0.53 -36.48 -9.10
C GLY A 119 1.01 -35.77 -10.38
N ILE A 120 0.10 -35.16 -11.12
CA ILE A 120 0.35 -34.40 -12.35
C ILE A 120 -0.17 -32.98 -12.14
N PHE A 121 0.62 -31.98 -12.48
CA PHE A 121 0.31 -30.58 -12.23
C PHE A 121 -0.16 -29.90 -13.52
N SER A 122 -1.28 -29.18 -13.44
CA SER A 122 -1.60 -28.13 -14.40
C SER A 122 -0.80 -26.89 -14.01
N VAL A 123 0.17 -26.49 -14.85
CA VAL A 123 1.08 -25.38 -14.54
C VAL A 123 0.69 -24.14 -15.33
N TYR A 124 0.79 -22.98 -14.69
CA TYR A 124 0.52 -21.66 -15.22
C TYR A 124 1.72 -20.75 -14.96
N SER A 125 2.07 -19.91 -15.93
CA SER A 125 3.21 -18.99 -15.85
C SER A 125 2.79 -17.54 -15.89
N ASP A 126 3.43 -16.70 -15.09
CA ASP A 126 3.28 -15.26 -15.13
C ASP A 126 4.05 -14.65 -16.31
N PRO A 127 3.36 -14.06 -17.31
CA PRO A 127 4.02 -13.54 -18.51
C PRO A 127 4.83 -12.25 -18.26
N THR A 128 4.75 -11.66 -17.07
CA THR A 128 5.43 -10.41 -16.72
C THR A 128 6.85 -10.62 -16.23
N PHE A 129 7.31 -11.88 -16.14
CA PHE A 129 8.69 -12.20 -15.82
C PHE A 129 9.53 -12.31 -17.09
N LEU A 130 10.76 -11.78 -17.04
CA LEU A 130 11.73 -11.93 -18.12
C LEU A 130 12.27 -13.38 -18.18
N PRO A 131 12.67 -13.90 -19.35
CA PRO A 131 13.34 -15.20 -19.43
C PRO A 131 14.56 -15.26 -18.50
N VAL A 132 14.73 -16.35 -17.73
CA VAL A 132 15.88 -16.50 -16.81
C VAL A 132 17.21 -16.46 -17.58
N GLU A 133 17.18 -16.94 -18.81
CA GLU A 133 18.33 -17.03 -19.70
C GLU A 133 18.96 -15.67 -20.02
N ASP A 134 18.15 -14.60 -19.95
CA ASP A 134 18.58 -13.23 -20.24
C ASP A 134 19.27 -12.55 -19.04
N VAL A 135 19.15 -13.13 -17.85
CA VAL A 135 19.79 -12.63 -16.62
C VAL A 135 21.14 -13.30 -16.43
N THR A 136 22.13 -12.58 -15.94
CA THR A 136 23.47 -13.05 -15.63
C THR A 136 23.78 -12.90 -14.14
N ILE A 137 24.87 -13.51 -13.66
CA ILE A 137 25.23 -13.38 -12.23
C ILE A 137 25.68 -11.96 -11.89
N GLU A 138 26.08 -11.17 -12.88
CA GLU A 138 26.48 -9.78 -12.77
C GLU A 138 25.30 -8.84 -12.45
N ASP A 139 24.07 -9.28 -12.72
CA ASP A 139 22.83 -8.54 -12.40
C ASP A 139 22.47 -8.65 -10.91
N TYR A 140 23.11 -9.55 -10.16
CA TYR A 140 22.96 -9.59 -8.70
C TYR A 140 23.77 -8.47 -8.05
N HIS A 141 23.05 -7.53 -7.46
CA HIS A 141 23.61 -6.44 -6.69
C HIS A 141 23.55 -6.74 -5.19
N ALA A 142 24.63 -6.42 -4.47
CA ALA A 142 24.68 -6.59 -3.03
C ALA A 142 23.71 -5.64 -2.32
N LEU A 143 22.83 -6.21 -1.49
CA LEU A 143 21.99 -5.49 -0.54
C LEU A 143 22.68 -5.32 0.83
N GLY A 144 23.81 -6.00 1.04
CA GLY A 144 24.62 -5.92 2.25
C GLY A 144 24.31 -7.01 3.27
N CYS A 145 24.63 -6.76 4.53
CA CYS A 145 24.42 -7.72 5.61
C CYS A 145 22.99 -7.64 6.14
N TRP A 146 22.35 -8.80 6.34
CA TRP A 146 20.97 -8.94 6.81
C TRP A 146 20.87 -9.95 7.95
N THR A 147 19.89 -9.78 8.83
CA THR A 147 19.59 -10.75 9.88
C THR A 147 18.94 -12.00 9.31
N ASP A 148 19.33 -13.17 9.83
CA ASP A 148 18.76 -14.48 9.47
C ASP A 148 18.46 -15.33 10.72
N ASP A 149 18.14 -14.64 11.82
CA ASP A 149 17.91 -15.18 13.16
C ASP A 149 16.52 -14.79 13.70
N SER A 150 15.58 -14.48 12.80
CA SER A 150 14.22 -14.10 13.17
C SER A 150 13.44 -15.24 13.83
N SER A 151 12.55 -14.86 14.76
CA SER A 151 11.57 -15.77 15.36
C SER A 151 10.50 -16.28 14.38
N MET A 152 10.36 -15.63 13.21
CA MET A 152 9.39 -15.97 12.18
C MET A 152 9.94 -16.87 11.07
N GLY A 153 11.25 -17.13 11.09
CA GLY A 153 11.93 -17.96 10.10
C GLY A 153 13.18 -17.28 9.55
N ARG A 154 13.63 -17.78 8.40
CA ARG A 154 14.84 -17.31 7.72
C ARG A 154 14.55 -16.14 6.79
N ALA A 155 15.57 -15.33 6.51
CA ALA A 155 15.55 -14.28 5.49
C ALA A 155 15.29 -14.88 4.10
N LEU A 156 15.97 -15.98 3.78
CA LEU A 156 15.79 -16.73 2.55
C LEU A 156 15.58 -18.21 2.88
N VAL A 157 14.56 -18.82 2.27
CA VAL A 157 14.02 -20.11 2.69
C VAL A 157 14.54 -21.29 1.88
N TYR A 158 15.06 -21.05 0.66
CA TYR A 158 15.51 -22.10 -0.24
C TYR A 158 17.01 -22.33 -0.14
N ARG A 159 17.41 -23.23 0.76
CA ARG A 159 18.81 -23.68 0.85
C ARG A 159 19.23 -24.41 -0.44
N GLN A 160 20.42 -24.09 -0.93
CA GLN A 160 21.00 -24.68 -2.15
C GLN A 160 21.98 -25.79 -1.80
N ASP A 161 21.46 -26.99 -1.50
CA ASP A 161 22.26 -28.12 -1.04
C ASP A 161 23.21 -28.69 -2.11
N GLN A 162 22.95 -28.40 -3.40
CA GLN A 162 23.85 -28.76 -4.50
C GLN A 162 25.17 -27.95 -4.48
N VAL A 163 25.22 -26.84 -3.75
CA VAL A 163 26.44 -26.05 -3.58
C VAL A 163 27.20 -26.58 -2.37
N ALA A 164 28.29 -27.29 -2.61
CA ALA A 164 29.05 -27.92 -1.53
C ALA A 164 29.63 -26.88 -0.56
N SER A 165 29.29 -27.04 0.72
CA SER A 165 29.70 -26.11 1.79
C SER A 165 31.20 -25.84 1.85
N ALA A 166 32.03 -26.86 1.57
CA ALA A 166 33.49 -26.75 1.60
C ALA A 166 34.08 -25.91 0.46
N SER A 167 33.32 -25.68 -0.62
CA SER A 167 33.76 -24.94 -1.80
C SER A 167 32.84 -23.75 -2.11
N LEU A 168 32.04 -23.31 -1.14
CA LEU A 168 31.14 -22.17 -1.34
C LEU A 168 31.96 -20.91 -1.63
N THR A 169 31.58 -20.22 -2.70
CA THR A 169 31.94 -18.82 -3.03
C THR A 169 30.66 -18.01 -3.23
N THR A 170 30.74 -16.68 -3.13
CA THR A 170 29.60 -15.81 -3.47
C THR A 170 29.13 -16.12 -4.89
N LYS A 171 30.06 -16.21 -5.84
CA LYS A 171 29.77 -16.54 -7.24
C LYS A 171 29.00 -17.85 -7.41
N SER A 172 29.42 -18.92 -6.73
CA SER A 172 28.73 -20.21 -6.83
C SER A 172 27.30 -20.17 -6.27
N CYS A 173 27.04 -19.34 -5.24
CA CYS A 173 25.70 -19.16 -4.69
C CYS A 173 24.82 -18.34 -5.63
N LEU A 174 25.34 -17.23 -6.17
CA LEU A 174 24.62 -16.41 -7.15
C LEU A 174 24.25 -17.24 -8.39
N GLN A 175 25.19 -18.06 -8.89
CA GLN A 175 24.92 -18.95 -10.01
C GLN A 175 23.80 -19.94 -9.70
N ALA A 176 23.82 -20.58 -8.53
CA ALA A 176 22.78 -21.51 -8.11
C ALA A 176 21.41 -20.84 -7.99
N CYS A 177 21.34 -19.64 -7.41
CA CYS A 177 20.08 -18.90 -7.30
C CYS A 177 19.56 -18.42 -8.66
N ARG A 178 20.45 -17.95 -9.54
CA ARG A 178 20.13 -17.58 -10.92
C ARG A 178 19.53 -18.77 -11.67
N ASP A 179 20.20 -19.92 -11.63
CA ASP A 179 19.75 -21.13 -12.33
C ASP A 179 18.42 -21.67 -11.77
N GLY A 180 18.13 -21.38 -10.50
CA GLY A 180 16.83 -21.59 -9.86
C GLY A 180 15.80 -20.46 -10.09
N GLY A 181 16.12 -19.42 -10.86
CA GLY A 181 15.22 -18.29 -11.16
C GLY A 181 14.90 -17.39 -9.95
N TYR A 182 15.71 -17.42 -8.89
CA TYR A 182 15.42 -16.71 -7.65
C TYR A 182 15.99 -15.29 -7.64
N PRO A 183 15.18 -14.23 -7.51
CA PRO A 183 15.69 -12.86 -7.50
C PRO A 183 16.57 -12.55 -6.30
N PHE A 184 16.44 -13.28 -5.18
CA PHE A 184 17.29 -13.09 -4.01
C PHE A 184 18.24 -14.27 -3.81
N ALA A 185 19.48 -13.93 -3.49
CA ALA A 185 20.54 -14.89 -3.15
C ALA A 185 21.23 -14.42 -1.87
N GLY A 186 21.70 -15.36 -1.06
CA GLY A 186 22.36 -15.03 0.18
C GLY A 186 23.32 -16.11 0.64
N THR A 187 24.47 -15.67 1.12
CA THR A 187 25.47 -16.55 1.74
C THR A 187 25.50 -16.35 3.24
N GLU A 188 25.49 -17.46 3.99
CA GLU A 188 25.58 -17.46 5.45
C GLU A 188 26.73 -18.36 5.93
N PHE A 189 27.33 -17.97 7.06
CA PHE A 189 28.27 -18.78 7.83
C PHE A 189 29.44 -19.38 7.04
N GLY A 190 29.89 -18.71 5.97
CA GLY A 190 31.03 -19.12 5.15
C GLY A 190 30.75 -20.28 4.19
N GLY A 191 29.69 -21.04 4.40
CA GLY A 191 29.48 -22.33 3.73
C GLY A 191 28.02 -22.67 3.43
N GLU A 192 27.09 -21.74 3.62
CA GLU A 192 25.68 -21.94 3.34
C GLU A 192 25.18 -20.97 2.26
N CYS A 193 24.38 -21.49 1.34
CA CYS A 193 23.76 -20.71 0.26
C CYS A 193 22.25 -20.83 0.35
N TYR A 194 21.56 -19.70 0.25
CA TYR A 194 20.12 -19.58 0.31
C TYR A 194 19.62 -18.71 -0.83
N CYS A 195 18.48 -19.08 -1.39
CA CYS A 195 17.76 -18.31 -2.38
C CYS A 195 16.36 -17.98 -1.89
N GLY A 196 15.74 -16.97 -2.49
CA GLY A 196 14.37 -16.61 -2.16
C GLY A 196 13.71 -15.78 -3.26
N VAL A 197 12.39 -15.76 -3.18
CA VAL A 197 11.53 -14.93 -4.06
C VAL A 197 11.15 -13.63 -3.39
N VAL A 198 11.09 -13.66 -2.06
CA VAL A 198 10.87 -12.53 -1.17
C VAL A 198 11.80 -12.68 0.02
N ILE A 199 12.10 -11.56 0.66
CA ILE A 199 12.85 -11.54 1.92
C ILE A 199 11.87 -11.83 3.06
N GLY A 200 12.20 -12.79 3.91
CA GLY A 200 11.37 -13.23 5.02
C GLY A 200 11.00 -12.09 5.97
N ASN A 201 9.79 -12.16 6.54
CA ASN A 201 9.34 -11.20 7.53
C ASN A 201 10.27 -11.17 8.75
N ASP A 202 10.31 -10.02 9.42
CA ASP A 202 11.13 -9.81 10.62
C ASP A 202 12.66 -9.96 10.37
N THR A 203 13.11 -9.83 9.11
CA THR A 203 14.52 -9.70 8.74
C THR A 203 14.86 -8.27 8.31
N TYR A 204 16.07 -7.80 8.61
CA TYR A 204 16.48 -6.40 8.42
C TYR A 204 17.98 -6.29 8.20
N THR A 205 18.43 -5.13 7.72
CA THR A 205 19.85 -4.85 7.54
C THR A 205 20.60 -4.90 8.87
N ALA A 206 21.71 -5.63 8.90
CA ALA A 206 22.65 -5.70 10.01
C ALA A 206 23.93 -4.89 9.68
N PRO A 207 24.73 -4.52 10.69
CA PRO A 207 26.05 -3.93 10.47
C PRO A 207 26.90 -4.81 9.54
N ALA A 208 27.68 -4.20 8.64
CA ALA A 208 28.46 -4.96 7.65
C ALA A 208 29.47 -5.91 8.32
N GLU A 209 30.00 -5.51 9.47
CA GLU A 209 30.92 -6.29 10.30
C GLU A 209 30.32 -7.58 10.86
N ASP A 210 29.00 -7.68 10.97
CA ASP A 210 28.31 -8.90 11.39
C ASP A 210 28.38 -9.98 10.30
N CYS A 211 28.53 -9.57 9.04
CA CYS A 211 28.84 -10.43 7.90
C CYS A 211 30.33 -10.38 7.62
N SER A 212 31.15 -11.00 8.47
CA SER A 212 32.61 -10.98 8.35
C SER A 212 33.24 -12.37 8.21
N ILE A 213 32.44 -13.42 8.03
CA ILE A 213 32.94 -14.78 7.86
C ILE A 213 33.39 -14.98 6.41
N PRO A 214 34.66 -15.36 6.16
CA PRO A 214 35.15 -15.65 4.82
C PRO A 214 34.43 -16.85 4.19
N CYS A 215 34.32 -16.87 2.87
CA CYS A 215 33.80 -18.03 2.16
C CYS A 215 34.75 -19.23 2.28
N ASN A 216 34.20 -20.43 2.45
CA ASN A 216 34.96 -21.67 2.59
C ASN A 216 35.75 -22.02 1.31
N GLY A 217 35.19 -21.69 0.14
CA GLY A 217 35.82 -21.90 -1.17
C GLY A 217 36.75 -20.78 -1.61
N ASP A 218 36.65 -19.58 -1.01
CA ASP A 218 37.54 -18.46 -1.27
C ASP A 218 37.62 -17.52 -0.05
N SER A 219 38.75 -17.54 0.66
CA SER A 219 38.95 -16.72 1.85
C SER A 219 39.09 -15.21 1.58
N THR A 220 39.13 -14.79 0.31
CA THR A 220 39.16 -13.37 -0.08
C THR A 220 37.77 -12.75 -0.20
N GLU A 221 36.73 -13.59 -0.25
CA GLU A 221 35.31 -13.19 -0.28
C GLU A 221 34.67 -13.35 1.10
N ILE A 222 33.56 -12.62 1.32
CA ILE A 222 32.79 -12.63 2.57
C ILE A 222 31.43 -13.31 2.34
N CYS A 223 31.16 -14.37 3.10
CA CYS A 223 29.98 -15.22 2.98
C CYS A 223 29.11 -15.18 4.25
N GLY A 224 28.73 -13.97 4.68
CA GLY A 224 27.80 -13.77 5.78
C GLY A 224 28.43 -13.89 7.17
N GLY A 225 27.63 -14.32 8.14
CA GLY A 225 28.00 -14.42 9.55
C GLY A 225 27.16 -15.48 10.28
N ARG A 226 27.13 -15.43 11.62
CA ARG A 226 26.23 -16.31 12.42
C ARG A 226 24.84 -15.66 12.51
N GLY A 227 23.80 -16.26 11.93
CA GLY A 227 22.48 -15.64 11.89
C GLY A 227 22.48 -14.38 11.02
N ARG A 228 23.37 -14.33 10.01
CA ARG A 228 23.68 -13.12 9.24
C ARG A 228 23.94 -13.50 7.80
N LEU A 229 23.09 -13.00 6.92
CA LEU A 229 23.11 -13.28 5.50
C LEU A 229 23.77 -12.12 4.76
N ASN A 230 24.82 -12.39 3.98
CA ASN A 230 25.25 -11.43 2.96
C ASN A 230 24.30 -11.57 1.77
N LEU A 231 23.43 -10.59 1.56
CA LEU A 231 22.26 -10.68 0.68
C LEU A 231 22.47 -9.94 -0.63
N PHE A 232 21.93 -10.49 -1.71
CA PHE A 232 22.02 -10.00 -3.07
C PHE A 232 20.65 -10.04 -3.75
N VAL A 233 20.43 -9.16 -4.73
CA VAL A 233 19.20 -9.12 -5.54
C VAL A 233 19.50 -8.94 -7.03
N ALA A 234 18.83 -9.71 -7.87
CA ALA A 234 18.68 -9.47 -9.31
C ALA A 234 17.24 -9.04 -9.59
N HIS A 235 17.04 -7.76 -9.93
CA HIS A 235 15.70 -7.20 -10.14
C HIS A 235 15.03 -7.74 -11.41
N GLU A 236 15.84 -8.18 -12.36
CA GLU A 236 15.45 -8.74 -13.66
C GLU A 236 14.78 -10.11 -13.51
N LEU A 237 15.00 -10.80 -12.39
CA LEU A 237 14.30 -12.04 -12.03
C LEU A 237 13.00 -11.79 -11.26
N GLN A 238 12.67 -10.54 -10.94
CA GLN A 238 11.37 -10.18 -10.37
C GLN A 238 10.34 -9.95 -11.48
N SER A 239 9.06 -9.99 -11.13
CA SER A 239 7.98 -9.60 -12.03
C SER A 239 8.12 -8.12 -12.42
N LEU A 240 7.95 -7.80 -13.71
CA LEU A 240 7.83 -6.40 -14.17
C LEU A 240 6.53 -5.74 -13.72
N GLU A 241 5.52 -6.56 -13.44
CA GLU A 241 4.23 -6.13 -12.90
C GLU A 241 3.96 -6.92 -11.61
N PRO A 242 4.63 -6.62 -10.49
CA PRO A 242 4.35 -7.29 -9.21
C PRO A 242 2.91 -6.99 -8.76
N CYS A 243 2.42 -7.72 -7.76
CA CYS A 243 1.10 -7.41 -7.21
C CYS A 243 1.02 -5.95 -6.74
N GLY A 244 -0.05 -5.24 -7.11
CA GLY A 244 -0.20 -3.81 -6.84
C GLY A 244 0.50 -2.89 -7.86
N TYR A 245 1.07 -3.44 -8.95
CA TYR A 245 1.60 -2.64 -10.05
C TYR A 245 0.50 -1.87 -10.78
N GLU A 246 0.65 -0.55 -10.87
CA GLU A 246 -0.14 0.29 -11.76
C GLU A 246 0.66 0.59 -13.03
N PRO A 247 0.13 0.30 -14.24
CA PRO A 247 0.82 0.61 -15.47
C PRO A 247 1.04 2.13 -15.56
N PRO A 248 2.22 2.60 -16.03
CA PRO A 248 2.48 4.02 -16.19
C PRO A 248 1.40 4.62 -17.10
N VAL A 249 0.66 5.61 -16.58
CA VAL A 249 -0.39 6.31 -17.32
C VAL A 249 0.26 6.94 -18.55
N SER A 250 0.06 6.30 -19.71
CA SER A 250 0.58 6.76 -20.99
C SER A 250 -0.09 8.10 -21.30
N SER A 251 0.63 9.19 -21.02
CA SER A 251 0.20 10.55 -21.34
C SER A 251 0.34 10.78 -22.84
N SER A 252 -0.60 10.25 -23.63
CA SER A 252 -0.69 10.57 -25.05
C SER A 252 -1.15 12.02 -25.20
N THR A 253 -0.18 12.93 -25.28
CA THR A 253 -0.40 14.32 -25.69
C THR A 253 -0.66 14.32 -27.19
N THR A 254 -1.92 14.25 -27.60
CA THR A 254 -2.32 14.51 -28.98
C THR A 254 -2.15 16.01 -29.25
N THR A 255 -0.97 16.37 -29.76
CA THR A 255 -0.72 17.71 -30.29
C THR A 255 -1.42 17.80 -31.64
N ALA A 256 -2.61 18.39 -31.67
CA ALA A 256 -3.32 18.70 -32.91
C ALA A 256 -2.61 19.86 -33.62
N SER A 257 -1.76 19.55 -34.59
CA SER A 257 -1.20 20.53 -35.51
C SER A 257 -2.22 20.94 -36.56
N THR A 258 -2.54 22.22 -36.54
CA THR A 258 -3.33 22.93 -37.54
C THR A 258 -2.63 22.88 -38.91
N SER A 259 -3.33 22.45 -39.94
CA SER A 259 -2.97 22.81 -41.32
C SER A 259 -4.22 23.19 -42.10
N THR A 260 -4.16 24.40 -42.63
CA THR A 260 -5.09 25.06 -43.52
C THR A 260 -4.89 24.54 -44.94
N THR A 261 -5.96 24.23 -45.67
CA THR A 261 -5.99 24.40 -47.13
C THR A 261 -7.42 24.40 -47.68
N THR A 262 -7.64 25.42 -48.49
CA THR A 262 -8.75 25.88 -49.32
C THR A 262 -9.41 24.82 -50.23
N PRO A 263 -10.72 24.92 -50.50
CA PRO A 263 -11.31 24.43 -51.75
C PRO A 263 -12.08 25.52 -52.54
N PRO A 264 -12.10 25.43 -53.88
CA PRO A 264 -13.30 25.81 -54.65
C PRO A 264 -13.58 24.80 -55.79
N PRO A 265 -14.61 25.00 -56.63
CA PRO A 265 -16.05 25.03 -56.30
C PRO A 265 -16.86 24.09 -57.22
N GLU A 266 -18.11 23.74 -56.86
CA GLU A 266 -19.20 23.43 -57.81
C GLU A 266 -20.51 23.23 -57.01
N THR A 267 -21.44 24.19 -57.06
CA THR A 267 -22.63 24.27 -57.94
C THR A 267 -23.70 23.20 -57.67
N SER A 268 -24.81 23.62 -57.03
CA SER A 268 -26.19 23.42 -57.54
C SER A 268 -27.25 24.05 -56.60
N THR A 269 -27.90 25.08 -57.14
CA THR A 269 -29.34 25.46 -57.07
C THR A 269 -30.19 25.30 -55.79
N THR A 270 -30.58 26.48 -55.26
CA THR A 270 -31.96 27.00 -54.94
C THR A 270 -33.03 26.02 -54.47
N VAL A 271 -33.79 26.29 -53.38
CA VAL A 271 -34.99 27.16 -53.37
C VAL A 271 -35.18 27.92 -52.04
N THR A 272 -35.58 29.17 -52.19
CA THR A 272 -35.97 30.19 -51.20
C THR A 272 -37.38 29.99 -50.63
N VAL A 273 -37.59 30.26 -49.33
CA VAL A 273 -38.82 30.94 -48.86
C VAL A 273 -38.48 31.95 -47.74
N THR A 274 -38.88 33.19 -48.02
CA THR A 274 -38.88 34.48 -47.29
C THR A 274 -39.70 34.40 -45.97
N THR A 275 -39.45 35.11 -44.87
CA THR A 275 -39.75 36.55 -44.65
C THR A 275 -39.32 37.10 -43.27
N THR A 276 -38.57 38.20 -43.30
CA THR A 276 -38.83 39.56 -42.72
C THR A 276 -39.07 39.81 -41.19
N THR A 277 -38.06 40.48 -40.58
CA THR A 277 -38.10 41.61 -39.60
C THR A 277 -38.74 41.40 -38.20
N LYS A 278 -38.42 42.10 -37.11
CA LYS A 278 -37.78 43.40 -36.83
C LYS A 278 -37.26 43.41 -35.37
N ALA A 279 -36.17 44.12 -35.10
CA ALA A 279 -35.60 44.33 -33.77
C ALA A 279 -36.45 45.23 -32.87
N THR A 280 -36.53 44.90 -31.58
CA THR A 280 -36.82 45.85 -30.50
C THR A 280 -36.03 45.48 -29.24
N THR A 281 -35.15 46.37 -28.81
CA THR A 281 -34.37 46.34 -27.56
C THR A 281 -35.20 46.78 -26.36
N THR A 282 -35.07 46.05 -25.24
CA THR A 282 -35.40 46.58 -23.90
C THR A 282 -34.42 46.03 -22.86
N THR A 283 -33.84 46.97 -22.12
CA THR A 283 -32.81 46.82 -21.08
C THR A 283 -33.25 45.96 -19.90
N SER A 284 -32.44 44.95 -19.53
CA SER A 284 -32.66 44.06 -18.39
C SER A 284 -31.88 44.51 -17.14
N SER A 285 -32.53 44.42 -15.98
CA SER A 285 -31.96 44.60 -14.64
C SER A 285 -30.98 43.47 -14.30
N VAL A 286 -29.82 43.82 -13.74
CA VAL A 286 -28.76 42.89 -13.34
C VAL A 286 -29.09 42.28 -11.96
N CYS A 287 -29.11 40.95 -11.86
CA CYS A 287 -29.01 40.25 -10.57
C CYS A 287 -27.59 39.72 -10.41
N THR A 288 -26.99 39.97 -9.25
CA THR A 288 -25.65 39.47 -8.91
C THR A 288 -25.79 38.27 -7.97
N THR A 289 -25.37 37.09 -8.40
CA THR A 289 -25.26 35.90 -7.55
C THR A 289 -23.81 35.68 -7.17
N THR A 290 -23.48 35.70 -5.88
CA THR A 290 -22.13 35.39 -5.39
C THR A 290 -22.02 33.90 -5.13
N THR A 291 -21.13 33.21 -5.84
CA THR A 291 -20.83 31.79 -5.61
C THR A 291 -19.42 31.65 -5.06
N VAL A 292 -19.27 31.12 -3.85
CA VAL A 292 -17.96 30.80 -3.30
C VAL A 292 -17.48 29.50 -3.96
N ILE A 293 -16.37 29.55 -4.70
CA ILE A 293 -15.75 28.34 -5.24
C ILE A 293 -14.80 27.83 -4.16
N PRO A 294 -15.00 26.61 -3.63
CA PRO A 294 -14.07 26.06 -2.66
C PRO A 294 -12.69 25.89 -3.30
N PRO A 295 -11.60 26.16 -2.56
CA PRO A 295 -10.26 26.01 -3.09
C PRO A 295 -10.01 24.51 -3.34
N THR A 296 -9.54 24.13 -4.52
CA THR A 296 -9.26 22.72 -4.89
C THR A 296 -8.18 22.06 -4.01
N CYS A 297 -7.53 22.82 -3.13
CA CYS A 297 -6.49 22.40 -2.21
C CYS A 297 -6.59 23.29 -0.96
N GLU A 298 -7.54 22.99 -0.07
CA GLU A 298 -7.80 23.80 1.14
C GLU A 298 -6.61 23.76 2.10
N TYR A 299 -5.99 22.58 2.24
CA TYR A 299 -4.74 22.35 2.93
C TYR A 299 -3.72 21.66 1.99
N LYS A 300 -2.46 22.06 2.05
CA LYS A 300 -1.38 21.51 1.22
C LYS A 300 -0.22 20.99 2.06
N CYS A 301 0.23 19.77 1.76
CA CYS A 301 1.46 19.19 2.30
C CYS A 301 2.28 18.65 1.12
N GLY A 302 3.35 19.34 0.74
CA GLY A 302 4.19 18.94 -0.40
C GLY A 302 3.40 18.78 -1.69
N LYS A 303 3.37 17.56 -2.24
CA LYS A 303 2.62 17.21 -3.45
C LYS A 303 1.14 16.91 -3.18
N TRP A 304 0.78 16.67 -1.92
CA TRP A 304 -0.58 16.35 -1.52
C TRP A 304 -1.42 17.60 -1.27
N CYS A 305 -2.70 17.48 -1.61
CA CYS A 305 -3.71 18.50 -1.44
C CYS A 305 -4.97 17.88 -0.85
N SER A 306 -5.52 18.55 0.17
CA SER A 306 -6.78 18.15 0.75
C SER A 306 -7.94 18.46 -0.19
N SER A 307 -8.90 17.56 -0.25
CA SER A 307 -10.24 17.89 -0.72
C SER A 307 -10.83 18.98 0.17
N PRO A 308 -11.54 19.97 -0.41
CA PRO A 308 -12.13 21.04 0.38
C PRO A 308 -13.12 20.48 1.39
N LEU A 309 -13.02 20.94 2.64
CA LEU A 309 -13.99 20.57 3.65
C LEU A 309 -15.35 21.17 3.29
N PRO A 310 -16.47 20.44 3.48
CA PRO A 310 -17.81 21.01 3.38
C PRO A 310 -17.93 22.30 4.19
N ASP A 311 -18.74 23.25 3.73
CA ASP A 311 -19.04 24.44 4.54
C ASP A 311 -19.96 24.08 5.72
N TRP A 312 -19.89 24.89 6.79
CA TRP A 312 -20.75 24.74 7.97
C TRP A 312 -21.18 26.08 8.55
N ASP A 313 -22.43 26.11 9.03
CA ASP A 313 -23.08 27.18 9.77
C ASP A 313 -23.72 26.70 11.09
N ASP A 314 -23.71 25.39 11.34
CA ASP A 314 -24.25 24.76 12.54
C ASP A 314 -23.36 23.61 13.05
N VAL A 315 -23.62 23.13 14.27
CA VAL A 315 -22.79 22.10 14.93
C VAL A 315 -22.82 20.77 14.16
N LYS A 316 -23.95 20.39 13.54
CA LYS A 316 -24.10 19.14 12.80
C LYS A 316 -23.29 19.17 11.51
N THR A 317 -23.40 20.25 10.73
CA THR A 317 -22.61 20.44 9.50
C THR A 317 -21.12 20.67 9.81
N CYS A 318 -20.79 21.25 10.96
CA CYS A 318 -19.40 21.32 11.43
C CYS A 318 -18.83 19.92 11.71
N LYS A 319 -19.58 19.07 12.42
CA LYS A 319 -19.16 17.68 12.65
C LYS A 319 -19.05 16.89 11.33
N HIS A 320 -19.86 17.20 10.33
CA HIS A 320 -19.71 16.65 8.98
C HIS A 320 -18.39 17.06 8.32
N ALA A 321 -18.02 18.34 8.43
CA ALA A 321 -16.74 18.81 7.92
C ALA A 321 -15.55 18.19 8.66
N TRP A 322 -15.64 18.02 9.97
CA TRP A 322 -14.64 17.28 10.75
C TRP A 322 -14.50 15.84 10.27
N SER A 323 -15.61 15.10 10.11
CA SER A 323 -15.58 13.73 9.57
C SER A 323 -14.85 13.66 8.23
N ASN A 324 -15.11 14.62 7.34
CA ASN A 324 -14.47 14.70 6.03
C ASN A 324 -12.98 15.06 6.13
N CYS A 325 -12.58 15.84 7.14
CA CYS A 325 -11.17 16.15 7.42
C CYS A 325 -10.43 14.92 7.95
N ALA A 326 -11.01 14.22 8.93
CA ALA A 326 -10.37 13.11 9.61
C ALA A 326 -9.99 11.96 8.66
N VAL A 327 -10.85 11.64 7.69
CA VAL A 327 -10.60 10.58 6.71
C VAL A 327 -9.48 10.91 5.70
N GLN A 328 -9.07 12.17 5.60
CA GLN A 328 -8.01 12.61 4.68
C GLN A 328 -6.61 12.52 5.28
N VAL A 329 -6.47 12.26 6.59
CA VAL A 329 -5.16 12.28 7.26
C VAL A 329 -4.22 11.22 6.71
N ALA A 330 -4.70 9.99 6.51
CA ALA A 330 -3.91 8.90 5.92
C ALA A 330 -3.47 9.24 4.48
N SER A 331 -4.37 9.85 3.69
CA SER A 331 -4.02 10.23 2.31
C SER A 331 -2.94 11.31 2.24
N CYS A 332 -2.86 12.18 3.26
CA CYS A 332 -1.76 13.12 3.40
C CYS A 332 -0.43 12.40 3.56
N PHE A 333 -0.34 11.45 4.51
CA PHE A 333 0.89 10.70 4.76
C PHE A 333 1.35 9.94 3.50
N LYS A 334 0.40 9.32 2.81
CA LYS A 334 0.66 8.62 1.55
C LYS A 334 1.11 9.53 0.40
N GLY A 335 0.52 10.72 0.26
CA GLY A 335 0.67 11.53 -0.95
C GLY A 335 1.64 12.71 -0.86
N ALA A 336 2.05 13.13 0.34
CA ALA A 336 2.78 14.39 0.51
C ALA A 336 4.25 14.30 0.07
N GLY A 337 4.87 13.13 0.31
CA GLY A 337 6.27 12.84 0.00
C GLY A 337 7.26 13.45 1.00
N TRP A 338 8.41 12.80 1.19
CA TRP A 338 9.46 13.30 2.09
C TRP A 338 10.19 14.53 1.51
N PRO A 339 10.49 15.58 2.31
CA PRO A 339 10.23 15.74 3.74
C PRO A 339 8.87 16.41 4.07
N ASP A 340 8.12 16.86 3.07
CA ASP A 340 6.87 17.62 3.27
C ASP A 340 5.76 16.80 3.97
N VAL A 341 5.86 15.48 3.94
CA VAL A 341 4.99 14.54 4.66
C VAL A 341 4.95 14.78 6.17
N LEU A 342 5.98 15.41 6.72
CA LEU A 342 6.01 15.82 8.12
C LEU A 342 4.90 16.82 8.45
N ASP A 343 4.45 17.63 7.50
CA ASP A 343 3.37 18.60 7.72
C ASP A 343 1.99 17.92 7.82
N CYS A 344 1.89 16.63 7.50
CA CYS A 344 0.66 15.86 7.73
C CYS A 344 0.31 15.68 9.21
N PHE A 345 1.29 15.76 10.12
CA PHE A 345 1.02 15.83 11.56
C PHE A 345 0.31 17.14 11.93
N ASP A 346 0.71 18.26 11.32
CA ASP A 346 0.06 19.56 11.53
C ASP A 346 -1.35 19.57 10.90
N PHE A 347 -1.53 18.91 9.75
CA PHE A 347 -2.85 18.71 9.14
C PHE A 347 -3.78 17.87 10.03
N GLY A 348 -3.31 16.73 10.56
CA GLY A 348 -4.09 15.90 11.48
C GLY A 348 -4.49 16.65 12.76
N ALA A 349 -3.57 17.44 13.32
CA ALA A 349 -3.86 18.31 14.46
C ALA A 349 -4.91 19.39 14.11
N TRP A 350 -4.84 19.96 12.91
CA TRP A 350 -5.82 20.93 12.42
C TRP A 350 -7.21 20.31 12.26
N CYS A 351 -7.32 19.08 11.75
CA CYS A 351 -8.59 18.34 11.75
C CYS A 351 -9.13 18.11 13.18
N GLY A 352 -8.26 17.86 14.16
CA GLY A 352 -8.65 17.76 15.57
C GLY A 352 -9.13 19.09 16.18
N ASP A 353 -8.54 20.21 15.75
CA ASP A 353 -9.01 21.55 16.09
C ASP A 353 -10.42 21.83 15.54
N VAL A 354 -10.75 21.32 14.34
CA VAL A 354 -12.13 21.38 13.80
C VAL A 354 -13.09 20.67 14.75
N ALA A 355 -12.77 19.44 15.18
CA ALA A 355 -13.60 18.68 16.12
C ALA A 355 -13.85 19.45 17.42
N THR A 356 -12.77 19.97 18.01
CA THR A 356 -12.81 20.73 19.26
C THR A 356 -13.64 22.01 19.11
N TYR A 357 -13.52 22.69 17.98
CA TYR A 357 -14.33 23.87 17.66
C TYR A 357 -15.81 23.51 17.56
N CYS A 358 -16.16 22.44 16.85
CA CYS A 358 -17.55 21.98 16.73
C CYS A 358 -18.16 21.64 18.09
N ASP A 359 -17.40 21.01 18.99
CA ASP A 359 -17.87 20.62 20.33
C ASP A 359 -17.96 21.82 21.30
N SER A 360 -17.18 22.88 21.08
CA SER A 360 -17.16 24.06 21.94
C SER A 360 -18.43 24.93 21.87
N ASN A 361 -19.29 24.71 20.86
CA ASN A 361 -20.49 25.48 20.56
C ASN A 361 -20.28 27.01 20.73
N PRO A 362 -19.45 27.62 19.87
CA PRO A 362 -18.96 28.97 20.07
C PRO A 362 -20.09 30.01 20.12
N ARG A 363 -19.99 30.95 21.07
CA ARG A 363 -20.93 32.08 21.19
C ARG A 363 -20.87 32.92 19.92
N GLY A 364 -21.96 32.91 19.15
CA GLY A 364 -22.05 33.60 17.85
C GLY A 364 -22.35 32.70 16.66
N GLY A 365 -22.38 31.37 16.84
CA GLY A 365 -22.68 30.40 15.79
C GLY A 365 -21.43 29.66 15.30
N CYS A 366 -21.63 28.52 14.64
CA CYS A 366 -20.56 27.61 14.23
C CYS A 366 -20.26 27.83 12.75
N PHE A 367 -19.31 28.73 12.43
CA PHE A 367 -19.06 29.13 11.05
C PHE A 367 -17.62 28.83 10.61
N LYS A 368 -17.45 28.27 9.41
CA LYS A 368 -16.13 27.94 8.83
C LYS A 368 -15.16 29.12 8.82
N GLY A 369 -15.62 30.31 8.43
CA GLY A 369 -14.79 31.51 8.40
C GLY A 369 -14.26 31.95 9.77
N ASP A 370 -15.07 31.79 10.84
CA ASP A 370 -14.65 32.10 12.21
C ASP A 370 -13.60 31.11 12.72
N PHE A 371 -13.77 29.82 12.40
CA PHE A 371 -12.76 28.80 12.67
C PHE A 371 -11.43 29.16 12.00
N TRP A 372 -11.44 29.49 10.71
CA TRP A 372 -10.24 29.90 9.96
C TRP A 372 -9.55 31.13 10.56
N GLY A 373 -10.30 32.10 11.08
CA GLY A 373 -9.73 33.25 11.77
C GLY A 373 -9.08 32.91 13.11
N LYS A 374 -9.64 31.94 13.85
CA LYS A 374 -9.14 31.52 15.18
C LYS A 374 -8.02 30.48 15.11
N LYS A 375 -8.08 29.58 14.12
CA LYS A 375 -7.21 28.43 13.92
C LYS A 375 -6.77 28.32 12.44
N PRO A 376 -6.03 29.32 11.93
CA PRO A 376 -5.53 29.26 10.56
C PRO A 376 -4.54 28.10 10.39
N PRO A 377 -4.48 27.48 9.20
CA PRO A 377 -3.39 26.55 8.85
C PRO A 377 -2.01 27.18 9.05
N LYS A 378 -1.00 26.31 9.16
CA LYS A 378 0.40 26.73 9.18
C LYS A 378 0.72 27.62 7.96
N PRO A 379 1.53 28.69 8.11
CA PRO A 379 1.87 29.56 6.99
C PRO A 379 2.43 28.76 5.80
N GLY A 380 1.86 28.97 4.60
CA GLY A 380 2.23 28.23 3.39
C GLY A 380 1.42 26.95 3.12
N HIS A 381 0.60 26.51 4.08
CA HIS A 381 -0.16 25.26 3.97
C HIS A 381 -1.67 25.45 3.77
N GLY A 382 -2.20 26.67 3.90
CA GLY A 382 -3.63 26.95 3.72
C GLY A 382 -3.91 27.84 2.51
N ASN A 383 -4.84 27.44 1.64
CA ASN A 383 -5.45 28.34 0.68
C ASN A 383 -6.84 28.73 1.19
N PRO A 384 -7.07 29.96 1.68
CA PRO A 384 -8.40 30.36 2.10
C PRO A 384 -9.37 30.28 0.89
N PRO A 385 -10.65 29.94 1.11
CA PRO A 385 -11.65 29.97 0.04
C PRO A 385 -11.68 31.35 -0.61
N LYS A 386 -11.36 31.43 -1.90
CA LYS A 386 -11.49 32.67 -2.66
C LYS A 386 -12.92 32.77 -3.18
N THR A 387 -13.66 33.75 -2.67
CA THR A 387 -14.97 34.10 -3.21
C THR A 387 -14.79 34.63 -4.65
N VAL A 388 -15.35 33.93 -5.63
CA VAL A 388 -15.38 34.41 -7.02
C VAL A 388 -16.79 34.89 -7.32
N THR A 389 -16.99 36.21 -7.36
CA THR A 389 -18.29 36.77 -7.74
C THR A 389 -18.50 36.60 -9.24
N VAL A 390 -19.36 35.66 -9.63
CA VAL A 390 -19.78 35.49 -11.02
C VAL A 390 -21.05 36.32 -11.24
N THR A 391 -20.93 37.45 -11.92
CA THR A 391 -22.08 38.29 -12.29
C THR A 391 -22.67 37.77 -13.60
N THR A 392 -23.76 37.01 -13.55
CA THR A 392 -24.45 36.50 -14.75
C THR A 392 -25.72 37.31 -15.01
N ALA A 393 -25.89 37.83 -16.23
CA ALA A 393 -27.12 38.53 -16.61
C ALA A 393 -28.32 37.57 -16.68
N CYS A 394 -29.46 37.94 -16.07
CA CYS A 394 -30.64 37.08 -16.06
C CYS A 394 -31.25 36.89 -17.47
N PRO A 395 -31.75 35.68 -17.79
CA PRO A 395 -32.60 35.48 -18.97
C PRO A 395 -33.98 36.14 -18.77
N THR A 396 -34.49 36.80 -19.81
CA THR A 396 -35.81 37.45 -19.82
C THR A 396 -36.91 36.39 -19.93
N THR A 397 -37.72 36.20 -18.89
CA THR A 397 -38.87 35.30 -18.91
C THR A 397 -40.12 36.03 -19.42
N THR A 398 -40.63 35.62 -20.58
CA THR A 398 -42.00 35.93 -21.02
C THR A 398 -42.95 34.94 -20.35
N ALA A 399 -43.74 35.40 -19.38
CA ALA A 399 -44.78 34.61 -18.75
C ALA A 399 -46.06 34.61 -19.60
N THR A 400 -46.38 33.46 -20.22
CA THR A 400 -47.74 33.21 -20.73
C THR A 400 -48.58 32.65 -19.59
N LYS A 401 -49.58 33.42 -19.15
CA LYS A 401 -50.63 32.98 -18.23
C LYS A 401 -51.47 31.89 -18.91
N THR A 402 -51.29 30.64 -18.48
CA THR A 402 -52.35 29.63 -18.56
C THR A 402 -52.72 29.25 -17.14
N THR A 403 -53.91 29.67 -16.74
CA THR A 403 -54.50 29.33 -15.44
C THR A 403 -54.83 27.85 -15.45
N THR A 404 -54.03 27.05 -14.77
CA THR A 404 -54.45 25.71 -14.34
C THR A 404 -54.10 25.58 -12.88
N THR A 405 -55.14 25.44 -12.06
CA THR A 405 -55.05 25.28 -10.62
C THR A 405 -54.38 23.95 -10.33
N THR A 406 -53.09 23.98 -10.02
CA THR A 406 -52.39 22.82 -9.47
C THR A 406 -51.53 23.31 -8.31
N LYS A 407 -51.74 22.65 -7.18
CA LYS A 407 -51.14 22.92 -5.87
C LYS A 407 -49.62 23.08 -6.01
N ALA A 408 -49.10 24.19 -5.50
CA ALA A 408 -47.67 24.45 -5.40
C ALA A 408 -47.00 23.28 -4.68
N THR A 409 -46.23 22.50 -5.43
CA THR A 409 -45.27 21.57 -4.87
C THR A 409 -43.92 22.27 -4.99
N THR A 410 -43.44 22.75 -3.85
CA THR A 410 -42.08 23.24 -3.67
C THR A 410 -41.12 22.21 -4.24
N ALA A 411 -40.46 22.51 -5.36
CA ALA A 411 -39.32 21.74 -5.81
C ALA A 411 -38.16 22.03 -4.86
N THR A 412 -38.08 21.26 -3.78
CA THR A 412 -36.86 21.16 -2.98
C THR A 412 -35.83 20.46 -3.85
N THR A 413 -34.95 21.22 -4.49
CA THR A 413 -33.65 20.70 -4.90
C THR A 413 -32.90 20.36 -3.63
N THR A 414 -33.06 19.14 -3.13
CA THR A 414 -32.20 18.60 -2.09
C THR A 414 -30.81 18.53 -2.71
N PRO A 415 -29.82 19.32 -2.23
CA PRO A 415 -28.44 19.10 -2.65
C PRO A 415 -28.13 17.65 -2.33
N THR A 416 -27.56 16.92 -3.28
CA THR A 416 -27.11 15.54 -3.11
C THR A 416 -25.95 15.58 -2.12
N GLN A 417 -26.25 15.72 -0.82
CA GLN A 417 -25.23 15.68 0.22
C GLN A 417 -24.63 14.29 0.17
N CYS A 418 -23.32 14.23 -0.02
CA CYS A 418 -22.60 12.97 0.13
C CYS A 418 -22.89 12.46 1.55
N PRO A 419 -23.35 11.21 1.70
CA PRO A 419 -23.48 10.58 3.02
C PRO A 419 -22.17 10.70 3.80
N ILE A 420 -22.29 10.77 5.11
CA ILE A 420 -21.19 11.18 5.98
C ILE A 420 -20.35 9.96 6.38
N PRO A 421 -19.05 9.88 6.09
CA PRO A 421 -18.22 8.88 6.75
C PRO A 421 -18.18 9.13 8.25
N THR A 422 -18.31 8.10 9.08
CA THR A 422 -18.08 8.28 10.52
C THR A 422 -16.58 8.31 10.77
N PRO A 423 -16.08 9.22 11.63
CA PRO A 423 -14.65 9.28 11.94
C PRO A 423 -14.23 8.14 12.87
N THR A 424 -15.18 7.31 13.29
CA THR A 424 -14.93 6.10 14.07
C THR A 424 -14.44 5.00 13.15
N ASN A 425 -13.22 4.54 13.39
CA ASN A 425 -12.64 3.43 12.67
C ASN A 425 -13.35 2.11 13.05
N ILE A 426 -13.69 1.30 12.06
CA ILE A 426 -14.15 -0.08 12.25
C ILE A 426 -12.97 -0.93 12.74
N CYS A 427 -11.77 -0.63 12.25
CA CYS A 427 -10.55 -1.32 12.59
C CYS A 427 -9.97 -0.82 13.92
N ILE A 428 -9.29 -1.71 14.61
CA ILE A 428 -8.77 -1.51 15.96
C ILE A 428 -7.29 -1.13 15.85
N GLN A 429 -6.93 0.03 16.42
CA GLN A 429 -5.53 0.40 16.59
C GLN A 429 -4.89 -0.51 17.66
N PRO A 430 -3.83 -1.26 17.34
CA PRO A 430 -3.15 -2.12 18.31
C PRO A 430 -2.47 -1.36 19.44
N SER A 431 -2.12 -2.08 20.50
CA SER A 431 -1.37 -1.54 21.63
C SER A 431 -0.26 -2.48 22.09
N SER A 432 0.86 -1.90 22.53
CA SER A 432 1.98 -2.64 23.12
C SER A 432 2.55 -1.88 24.30
N LYS A 433 2.59 -2.53 25.46
CA LYS A 433 3.28 -2.01 26.64
C LYS A 433 4.80 -2.04 26.48
N LEU A 434 5.32 -3.00 25.69
CA LEU A 434 6.76 -3.16 25.45
C LEU A 434 7.32 -1.98 24.65
N TYR A 435 6.60 -1.58 23.60
CA TYR A 435 7.02 -0.50 22.70
C TYR A 435 6.33 0.85 22.99
N ASN A 436 5.46 0.88 24.01
CA ASN A 436 4.74 2.06 24.48
C ASN A 436 3.89 2.74 23.39
N TYR A 437 3.18 1.95 22.59
CA TYR A 437 2.16 2.45 21.66
C TYR A 437 0.76 1.93 21.99
N GLY A 438 -0.27 2.63 21.53
CA GLY A 438 -1.66 2.26 21.71
C GLY A 438 -2.63 3.24 21.05
N PRO A 439 -3.94 3.08 21.29
CA PRO A 439 -4.95 4.06 20.86
C PRO A 439 -4.58 5.48 21.31
N GLY A 440 -4.54 6.42 20.36
CA GLY A 440 -4.12 7.81 20.58
C GLY A 440 -2.60 8.04 20.66
N HIS A 441 -1.80 6.98 20.70
CA HIS A 441 -0.34 7.01 20.73
C HIS A 441 0.26 5.91 19.83
N PRO A 442 0.01 5.91 18.52
CA PRO A 442 0.60 4.92 17.61
C PRO A 442 2.10 5.20 17.37
N VAL A 443 2.80 4.26 16.75
CA VAL A 443 4.24 4.41 16.48
C VAL A 443 4.45 5.61 15.55
N GLY A 444 5.37 6.50 15.94
CA GLY A 444 5.64 7.72 15.19
C GLY A 444 4.47 8.70 15.09
N GLY A 445 3.39 8.49 15.85
CA GLY A 445 2.16 9.28 15.70
C GLY A 445 1.36 8.97 14.43
N ILE A 446 1.70 7.92 13.68
CA ILE A 446 1.00 7.51 12.46
C ILE A 446 -0.19 6.63 12.83
N ALA A 447 -1.40 7.18 12.81
CA ALA A 447 -2.62 6.46 13.17
C ALA A 447 -3.10 5.51 12.06
N LEU A 448 -3.86 4.49 12.47
CA LEU A 448 -4.44 3.53 11.53
C LEU A 448 -5.43 4.26 10.60
N PRO A 449 -5.29 4.13 9.27
CA PRO A 449 -6.22 4.72 8.32
C PRO A 449 -7.66 4.33 8.62
N ILE A 450 -8.58 5.29 8.43
CA ILE A 450 -9.98 5.11 8.80
C ILE A 450 -10.65 4.17 7.80
N VAL A 451 -11.16 3.04 8.29
CA VAL A 451 -12.11 2.19 7.58
C VAL A 451 -13.49 2.44 8.16
N THR A 452 -14.41 2.90 7.32
CA THR A 452 -15.78 3.24 7.75
C THR A 452 -16.77 3.02 6.61
N CYS A 453 -18.01 3.45 6.80
CA CYS A 453 -19.08 3.31 5.83
C CYS A 453 -18.75 4.06 4.53
N ASN A 454 -19.07 3.40 3.41
CA ASN A 454 -18.90 3.97 2.09
C ASN A 454 -19.84 5.14 1.87
N ASP A 455 -19.26 6.28 1.54
CA ASP A 455 -19.89 7.57 1.31
C ASP A 455 -20.42 7.75 -0.14
N LEU A 456 -20.32 6.74 -1.01
CA LEU A 456 -20.81 6.80 -2.38
C LEU A 456 -22.08 5.96 -2.54
N ALA A 457 -23.20 6.64 -2.84
CA ALA A 457 -24.52 6.02 -3.00
C ALA A 457 -24.54 4.88 -4.02
N ALA A 458 -23.80 5.04 -5.12
CA ALA A 458 -23.74 4.08 -6.20
C ALA A 458 -22.99 2.80 -5.81
N ASP A 459 -21.92 2.91 -5.01
CA ASP A 459 -21.11 1.77 -4.60
C ASP A 459 -21.68 1.05 -3.37
N TRP A 460 -22.41 1.77 -2.52
CA TRP A 460 -22.83 1.28 -1.21
C TRP A 460 -23.56 -0.07 -1.21
N PRO A 461 -24.48 -0.38 -2.16
CA PRO A 461 -25.19 -1.66 -2.15
C PRO A 461 -24.26 -2.88 -2.24
N ALA A 462 -23.16 -2.76 -2.98
CA ALA A 462 -22.18 -3.83 -3.15
C ALA A 462 -21.01 -3.72 -2.16
N TYR A 463 -20.62 -2.48 -1.83
CA TYR A 463 -19.42 -2.17 -1.05
C TYR A 463 -19.74 -1.21 0.09
N PRO A 464 -20.32 -1.69 1.20
CA PRO A 464 -20.71 -0.81 2.30
C PRO A 464 -19.53 -0.31 3.14
N PHE A 465 -18.34 -0.90 3.02
CA PHE A 465 -17.13 -0.46 3.72
C PHE A 465 -16.13 0.17 2.75
N LYS A 466 -15.37 1.16 3.24
CA LYS A 466 -14.35 1.89 2.48
C LYS A 466 -13.16 2.23 3.38
N GLY A 467 -11.95 2.06 2.86
CA GLY A 467 -10.71 2.49 3.50
C GLY A 467 -10.24 3.80 2.89
N TYR A 468 -10.14 4.86 3.70
CA TYR A 468 -9.88 6.21 3.21
C TYR A 468 -8.38 6.52 3.19
N THR A 469 -7.79 6.47 1.99
CA THR A 469 -6.35 6.70 1.74
C THR A 469 -6.05 7.58 0.53
N ASP A 470 -7.08 8.12 -0.14
CA ASP A 470 -6.95 9.14 -1.21
C ASP A 470 -7.81 10.37 -0.86
N PRO A 471 -7.39 11.61 -1.16
CA PRO A 471 -8.22 12.79 -0.96
C PRO A 471 -9.53 12.76 -1.78
N ASP A 472 -9.56 12.07 -2.92
CA ASP A 472 -10.78 11.77 -3.68
C ASP A 472 -11.35 10.42 -3.27
N SER A 473 -12.47 10.46 -2.56
CA SER A 473 -13.16 9.27 -2.04
C SER A 473 -13.52 8.23 -3.12
N ARG A 474 -13.59 8.61 -4.41
CA ARG A 474 -13.85 7.67 -5.51
C ARG A 474 -12.65 6.77 -5.84
N ARG A 475 -11.45 7.18 -5.43
CA ARG A 475 -10.19 6.42 -5.62
C ARG A 475 -9.83 5.56 -4.41
N CYS A 476 -10.53 5.74 -3.30
CA CYS A 476 -10.38 4.91 -2.11
C CYS A 476 -10.85 3.47 -2.34
N LYS A 477 -10.14 2.50 -1.76
CA LYS A 477 -10.47 1.08 -1.85
C LYS A 477 -11.80 0.77 -1.14
N LYS A 478 -12.62 -0.08 -1.75
CA LYS A 478 -13.99 -0.39 -1.33
C LYS A 478 -14.15 -1.90 -1.11
N TYR A 479 -14.93 -2.28 -0.11
CA TYR A 479 -14.98 -3.65 0.39
C TYR A 479 -16.41 -4.17 0.55
N PRO A 480 -16.70 -5.40 0.09
CA PRO A 480 -17.95 -6.10 0.37
C PRO A 480 -18.16 -6.39 1.87
N ARG A 481 -19.39 -6.72 2.26
CA ARG A 481 -19.73 -6.98 3.68
C ARG A 481 -18.90 -8.09 4.33
N ASN A 482 -18.55 -9.12 3.57
CA ASN A 482 -17.76 -10.26 4.04
C ASN A 482 -16.25 -10.01 4.06
N GLN A 483 -15.78 -8.83 3.62
CA GLN A 483 -14.36 -8.49 3.52
C GLN A 483 -13.94 -7.36 4.49
N CYS A 484 -14.67 -7.20 5.60
CA CYS A 484 -14.30 -6.23 6.63
C CYS A 484 -12.89 -6.48 7.20
N THR A 485 -12.50 -7.75 7.36
CA THR A 485 -11.17 -8.15 7.82
C THR A 485 -10.10 -7.73 6.82
N ASN A 486 -10.35 -7.89 5.51
CA ASN A 486 -9.44 -7.44 4.45
C ASN A 486 -9.27 -5.91 4.47
N ALA A 487 -10.37 -5.18 4.69
CA ALA A 487 -10.31 -3.73 4.83
C ALA A 487 -9.39 -3.29 5.97
N CYS A 488 -9.42 -4.00 7.10
CA CYS A 488 -8.53 -3.73 8.23
C CYS A 488 -7.10 -4.18 7.99
N ALA A 489 -6.88 -5.29 7.29
CA ALA A 489 -5.53 -5.73 6.90
C ALA A 489 -4.86 -4.71 5.98
N ASP A 490 -5.58 -4.19 4.99
CA ASP A 490 -5.09 -3.13 4.11
C ASP A 490 -4.80 -1.84 4.89
N ALA A 491 -5.66 -1.45 5.84
CA ALA A 491 -5.38 -0.31 6.72
C ALA A 491 -4.12 -0.53 7.58
N CYS A 492 -3.89 -1.73 8.10
CA CYS A 492 -2.67 -2.06 8.84
C CYS A 492 -1.42 -1.90 7.97
N ARG A 493 -1.48 -2.32 6.71
CA ARG A 493 -0.35 -2.20 5.76
C ARG A 493 -0.03 -0.73 5.47
N GLU A 494 -1.06 0.07 5.21
CA GLU A 494 -0.90 1.51 4.96
C GLU A 494 -0.31 2.24 6.19
N GLN A 495 -0.75 1.90 7.41
CA GLN A 495 -0.13 2.43 8.64
C GLN A 495 1.36 2.07 8.75
N TYR A 496 1.74 0.85 8.35
CA TYR A 496 3.12 0.40 8.38
C TYR A 496 3.99 1.16 7.38
N GLU A 497 3.53 1.32 6.14
CA GLU A 497 4.22 2.06 5.09
C GLU A 497 4.44 3.52 5.50
N ASP A 498 3.38 4.20 5.96
CA ASP A 498 3.46 5.57 6.48
C ASP A 498 4.42 5.67 7.68
N CYS A 499 4.44 4.66 8.57
CA CYS A 499 5.37 4.62 9.69
C CYS A 499 6.83 4.55 9.23
N VAL A 500 7.14 3.71 8.24
CA VAL A 500 8.51 3.60 7.70
C VAL A 500 8.89 4.87 6.96
N ASP A 501 8.03 5.38 6.09
CA ASP A 501 8.32 6.50 5.20
C ASP A 501 8.36 7.85 5.91
N VAL A 502 7.77 7.96 7.09
CA VAL A 502 7.72 9.20 7.87
C VAL A 502 8.53 9.09 9.14
N TYR A 503 8.17 8.15 10.02
CA TYR A 503 8.77 8.06 11.34
C TYR A 503 10.19 7.52 11.29
N ALA A 504 10.41 6.41 10.58
CA ALA A 504 11.76 5.87 10.43
C ALA A 504 12.64 6.84 9.64
N GLN A 505 12.20 7.35 8.47
CA GLN A 505 12.98 8.34 7.71
C GLN A 505 13.36 9.57 8.55
N GLY A 506 12.45 10.07 9.40
CA GLY A 506 12.75 11.17 10.32
C GLY A 506 13.88 10.86 11.29
N CYS A 507 14.01 9.61 11.73
CA CYS A 507 15.10 9.18 12.60
C CYS A 507 16.47 9.16 11.91
N LYS A 508 16.56 9.09 10.57
CA LYS A 508 17.84 9.27 9.83
C LYS A 508 18.37 10.69 9.91
N THR A 509 17.47 11.66 10.04
CA THR A 509 17.79 13.09 10.00
C THR A 509 18.08 13.69 11.38
N LYS A 510 18.06 12.86 12.44
CA LYS A 510 18.47 13.31 13.78
C LYS A 510 19.95 13.65 13.74
N PRO A 511 20.35 14.90 14.07
CA PRO A 511 21.76 15.19 14.24
C PRO A 511 22.27 14.32 15.39
N THR A 512 23.25 13.48 15.10
CA THR A 512 24.01 12.72 16.09
C THR A 512 24.72 13.70 17.01
N GLY A 513 24.05 14.14 18.08
CA GLY A 513 24.63 15.19 18.92
C GLY A 513 23.72 15.80 19.96
N TRP A 514 22.98 14.99 20.75
CA TRP A 514 22.46 15.50 22.02
C TRP A 514 22.87 14.67 23.23
N TRP A 515 24.19 14.56 23.42
CA TRP A 515 24.82 14.31 24.71
C TRP A 515 26.03 15.24 24.90
N VAL A 516 25.86 16.56 24.90
CA VAL A 516 26.88 17.48 25.47
C VAL A 516 26.21 18.66 26.18
N ARG A 517 25.79 18.46 27.43
CA ARG A 517 25.94 19.48 28.48
C ARG A 517 27.14 19.04 29.32
N GLY A 518 28.30 19.68 29.31
CA GLY A 518 28.66 20.90 28.62
C GLY A 518 30.15 21.21 28.75
N ARG A 519 30.46 22.46 28.41
CA ARG A 519 31.76 23.16 28.43
C ARG A 519 32.47 23.21 27.07
N GLY A 520 31.91 24.06 26.22
CA GLY A 520 32.62 25.11 25.48
C GLY A 520 33.78 24.71 24.58
N VAL A 521 33.49 24.54 23.29
CA VAL A 521 34.38 25.01 22.21
C VAL A 521 33.52 25.31 20.98
N ALA A 522 33.72 26.49 20.41
CA ALA A 522 33.13 26.91 19.15
C ALA A 522 33.71 26.09 17.98
N ALA A 523 32.87 25.69 17.04
CA ALA A 523 33.30 25.28 15.71
C ALA A 523 32.27 25.78 14.68
N GLU A 524 32.72 26.76 13.90
CA GLU A 524 32.04 27.35 12.76
C GLU A 524 31.81 26.34 11.62
N GLU A 525 30.60 26.41 11.09
CA GLU A 525 30.21 26.37 9.67
C GLU A 525 30.81 25.33 8.71
N ARG A 526 29.98 24.32 8.39
CA ARG A 526 29.71 23.93 6.99
C ARG A 526 28.29 23.33 6.83
N GLY A 527 27.31 24.20 6.53
CA GLY A 527 26.46 24.02 5.35
C GLY A 527 25.38 22.94 5.24
N GLU A 528 24.84 22.34 6.30
CA GLU A 528 23.57 21.58 6.20
C GLU A 528 22.46 22.30 6.98
N ARG A 529 21.45 22.82 6.27
CA ARG A 529 20.24 23.36 6.90
C ARG A 529 19.51 22.20 7.60
N GLY A 530 19.60 22.12 8.92
CA GLY A 530 18.74 21.23 9.70
C GLY A 530 17.26 21.53 9.40
N MET A 531 16.44 20.48 9.30
CA MET A 531 14.98 20.64 9.17
C MET A 531 14.41 21.33 10.41
N ASP A 532 13.62 22.39 10.21
CA ASP A 532 12.94 23.08 11.31
C ASP A 532 11.58 22.40 11.58
N PHE A 533 11.54 21.61 12.65
CA PHE A 533 10.33 20.88 13.03
C PHE A 533 9.32 21.78 13.78
N SER A 534 8.04 21.68 13.44
CA SER A 534 6.91 22.30 14.17
C SER A 534 6.80 21.74 15.59
N PRO A 535 6.14 22.44 16.54
CA PRO A 535 5.91 21.90 17.88
C PRO A 535 5.16 20.56 17.90
N VAL A 536 4.29 20.30 16.92
CA VAL A 536 3.60 19.01 16.77
C VAL A 536 4.61 17.95 16.35
N GLN A 537 5.38 18.23 15.30
CA GLN A 537 6.44 17.36 14.79
C GLN A 537 7.49 17.04 15.86
N ARG A 538 7.88 17.99 16.72
CA ARG A 538 8.82 17.73 17.82
C ARG A 538 8.23 16.78 18.86
N ARG A 539 6.93 16.90 19.18
CA ARG A 539 6.27 15.96 20.10
C ARG A 539 6.12 14.58 19.48
N THR A 540 5.84 14.49 18.18
CA THR A 540 5.61 13.22 17.47
C THR A 540 6.88 12.54 16.97
N LEU A 541 8.01 13.24 16.80
CA LEU A 541 9.25 12.69 16.20
C LEU A 541 10.49 12.82 17.09
N LEU A 542 10.61 13.92 17.85
CA LEU A 542 11.78 14.20 18.70
C LEU A 542 11.57 13.84 20.18
N GLY A 543 10.37 13.41 20.57
CA GLY A 543 10.12 12.74 21.86
C GLY A 543 10.62 11.29 21.92
N TRP A 544 11.15 10.78 20.81
CA TRP A 544 11.47 9.38 20.60
C TRP A 544 12.99 9.20 20.60
N GLY A 545 13.49 8.33 21.46
CA GLY A 545 14.93 8.04 21.60
C GLY A 545 15.48 7.11 20.52
N ASP A 546 14.68 6.72 19.53
CA ASP A 546 15.04 5.69 18.56
C ASP A 546 15.94 6.24 17.43
N ASP A 547 16.83 5.38 16.93
CA ASP A 547 17.46 5.52 15.63
C ASP A 547 16.57 4.94 14.51
N TYR A 548 17.04 4.99 13.26
CA TYR A 548 16.29 4.45 12.12
C TYR A 548 15.89 2.98 12.32
N THR A 549 16.82 2.16 12.80
CA THR A 549 16.60 0.72 12.99
C THR A 549 15.57 0.45 14.08
N GLY A 550 15.68 1.10 15.23
CA GLY A 550 14.70 1.01 16.31
C GLY A 550 13.31 1.50 15.89
N ALA A 551 13.25 2.52 15.03
CA ALA A 551 11.99 3.00 14.47
C ALA A 551 11.32 1.97 13.54
N VAL A 552 12.07 1.35 12.63
CA VAL A 552 11.57 0.28 11.75
C VAL A 552 11.06 -0.92 12.57
N VAL A 553 11.78 -1.32 13.62
CA VAL A 553 11.34 -2.41 14.51
C VAL A 553 9.99 -2.11 15.16
N LYS A 554 9.80 -0.88 15.65
CA LYS A 554 8.51 -0.47 16.23
C LYS A 554 7.39 -0.44 15.18
N CYS A 555 7.66 0.05 13.97
CA CYS A 555 6.67 0.03 12.88
C CYS A 555 6.20 -1.40 12.58
N ARG A 556 7.14 -2.36 12.50
CA ARG A 556 6.84 -3.77 12.26
C ARG A 556 6.07 -4.41 13.40
N ALA A 557 6.46 -4.13 14.64
CA ALA A 557 5.75 -4.62 15.83
C ALA A 557 4.29 -4.13 15.83
N GLN A 558 4.07 -2.85 15.52
CA GLN A 558 2.72 -2.30 15.40
C GLN A 558 1.93 -2.95 14.26
N TYR A 559 2.56 -3.25 13.11
CA TYR A 559 1.89 -3.93 11.99
C TYR A 559 1.42 -5.34 12.39
N ALA A 560 2.29 -6.13 13.01
CA ALA A 560 1.96 -7.49 13.46
C ALA A 560 0.82 -7.48 14.48
N ASP A 561 0.89 -6.60 15.49
CA ASP A 561 -0.18 -6.43 16.46
C ASP A 561 -1.48 -5.99 15.79
N CYS A 562 -1.40 -5.11 14.78
CA CYS A 562 -2.57 -4.63 14.03
C CYS A 562 -3.31 -5.79 13.35
N LEU A 563 -2.58 -6.66 12.65
CA LEU A 563 -3.17 -7.82 11.99
C LEU A 563 -3.81 -8.78 13.00
N SER A 564 -3.14 -9.01 14.14
CA SER A 564 -3.65 -9.87 15.21
C SER A 564 -4.96 -9.35 15.81
N GLU A 565 -4.99 -8.07 16.19
CA GLU A 565 -6.17 -7.42 16.79
C GLU A 565 -7.35 -7.36 15.81
N ASN A 566 -7.09 -7.26 14.51
CA ASN A 566 -8.12 -7.12 13.49
C ASN A 566 -8.59 -8.43 12.85
N ARG A 567 -7.97 -9.58 13.18
CA ARG A 567 -8.29 -10.89 12.57
C ARG A 567 -9.76 -11.29 12.74
N GLY A 568 -10.38 -10.91 13.85
CA GLY A 568 -11.78 -11.22 14.19
C GLY A 568 -12.75 -10.06 13.98
N VAL A 569 -12.28 -8.91 13.49
CA VAL A 569 -13.14 -7.74 13.30
C VAL A 569 -14.14 -8.04 12.18
N THR A 570 -15.42 -7.91 12.52
CA THR A 570 -16.53 -8.05 11.57
C THR A 570 -17.24 -6.71 11.44
N GLY A 571 -17.77 -6.45 10.25
CA GLY A 571 -18.63 -5.30 10.01
C GLY A 571 -20.07 -5.48 10.53
N ALA A 572 -20.31 -6.43 11.44
CA ALA A 572 -21.63 -6.74 11.95
C ALA A 572 -22.23 -5.55 12.70
N GLY A 573 -23.47 -5.18 12.36
CA GLY A 573 -24.15 -4.00 12.91
C GLY A 573 -23.57 -2.66 12.43
N LYS A 574 -22.50 -2.66 11.62
CA LYS A 574 -21.94 -1.45 11.00
C LYS A 574 -22.58 -1.22 9.64
N CYS A 575 -22.74 0.06 9.31
CA CYS A 575 -23.28 0.52 8.04
C CYS A 575 -24.62 -0.18 7.70
N PRO A 576 -25.65 -0.11 8.56
CA PRO A 576 -26.89 -0.86 8.37
C PRO A 576 -27.75 -0.30 7.24
N LYS A 577 -27.68 1.01 6.99
CA LYS A 577 -28.35 1.69 5.88
C LYS A 577 -27.51 2.86 5.39
N PHE A 578 -27.61 3.17 4.11
CA PHE A 578 -26.97 4.34 3.53
C PHE A 578 -27.40 5.63 4.24
N GLY A 579 -26.44 6.45 4.65
CA GLY A 579 -26.68 7.72 5.36
C GLY A 579 -27.16 7.59 6.81
N GLY A 580 -27.30 6.36 7.34
CA GLY A 580 -27.75 6.10 8.71
C GLY A 580 -26.65 5.50 9.57
N TRP A 581 -25.51 6.19 9.62
CA TRP A 581 -24.28 5.76 10.24
C TRP A 581 -24.14 6.19 11.70
#